data_AF-A0A7Y2ISF9-F1
#
_entry.id   AF-A0A7Y2ISF9-F1
#
_cell.length_a   1.000
_cell.length_b   1.000
_cell.length_c   1.000
_cell.angle_alpha   90.00
_cell.angle_beta   90.00
_cell.angle_gamma   90.00
#
_symmetry.space_group_name_H-M   'P 1'
#
loop_
_entity.id
_entity.type
_entity.pdbx_description
1 polymer ?
#
loop_
_entity_poly.entity_id
_entity_poly.type
_entity_poly.pdbx_seq_one_letter_code
_entity_poly.pdbx_strand_id
1 'polypeptide(L)' 'MRIDFHFDPTCPWCWVTSRWLVDVRTRRDLRIRWRPFSLKIKNEDVDVPERFRASADLGLRALRVSVALADAGGSEAVGA' A
#
# COMPACT_ATOMS: atom_id res chain seq x y z
N MET A 1 9.97 13.30 12.07
CA MET A 1 10.23 11.82 12.01
C MET A 1 9.86 11.26 10.63
N ARG A 2 10.46 10.15 10.15
CA ARG A 2 10.08 9.49 8.88
C ARG A 2 9.61 8.05 9.13
N ILE A 3 8.51 7.64 8.49
CA ILE A 3 8.01 6.26 8.47
C ILE A 3 7.96 5.77 7.02
N ASP A 4 8.51 4.58 6.77
CA ASP A 4 8.30 3.84 5.52
C ASP A 4 7.07 2.94 5.70
N PHE A 5 5.99 3.23 4.98
CA PHE A 5 4.73 2.48 5.09
C PHE A 5 4.53 1.57 3.87
N HIS A 6 4.69 0.28 4.08
CA HIS A 6 4.45 -0.75 3.06
C HIS A 6 2.96 -1.11 2.99
N PHE A 7 2.37 -1.05 1.80
CA PHE A 7 0.94 -1.26 1.64
C PHE A 7 0.58 -2.08 0.39
N ASP A 8 -0.45 -2.93 0.53
CA ASP A 8 -1.25 -3.46 -0.56
C ASP A 8 -2.68 -2.85 -0.41
N PRO A 9 -3.29 -2.29 -1.46
CA PRO A 9 -4.61 -1.66 -1.37
C PRO A 9 -5.74 -2.65 -1.03
N THR A 10 -5.53 -3.95 -1.19
CA THR A 10 -6.50 -5.00 -0.84
C THR A 10 -6.39 -5.47 0.61
N CYS A 11 -5.34 -5.05 1.33
CA CYS A 11 -5.14 -5.42 2.71
C CYS A 11 -5.97 -4.52 3.65
N PRO A 12 -6.97 -5.06 4.39
CA PRO A 12 -7.78 -4.25 5.30
C PRO A 12 -6.96 -3.64 6.43
N TRP A 13 -5.90 -4.33 6.88
CA TRP A 13 -4.97 -3.82 7.88
C TRP A 13 -4.16 -2.63 7.37
N CYS A 14 -3.62 -2.72 6.13
CA CYS A 14 -2.94 -1.58 5.51
C CYS A 14 -3.89 -0.39 5.33
N TRP A 15 -5.16 -0.61 5.00
CA TRP A 15 -6.15 0.47 4.95
C TRP A 15 -6.31 1.17 6.30
N VAL A 16 -6.63 0.43 7.37
CA VAL A 16 -6.82 0.99 8.72
C VAL A 16 -5.56 1.71 9.20
N THR A 17 -4.38 1.09 9.08
CA THR A 17 -3.11 1.73 9.47
C THR A 17 -2.80 2.96 8.61
N SER A 18 -3.15 2.99 7.32
CA SER A 18 -2.95 4.18 6.48
C SER A 18 -3.76 5.38 6.97
N ARG A 19 -5.04 5.16 7.34
CA ARG A 19 -5.91 6.24 7.85
C ARG A 19 -5.41 6.77 9.18
N TRP A 20 -4.98 5.88 10.07
CA TRP A 20 -4.34 6.25 11.34
C TRP A 20 -3.02 7.01 11.14
N LEU A 21 -2.14 6.59 10.23
CA LEU A 21 -0.89 7.32 9.94
C LEU A 21 -1.14 8.72 9.37
N VAL A 22 -2.14 8.89 8.50
CA VAL A 22 -2.56 10.19 7.98
C VAL A 22 -3.09 11.09 9.11
N ASP A 23 -3.93 10.56 10.01
CA ASP A 23 -4.40 11.29 11.19
C ASP A 23 -3.24 11.70 12.12
N VAL A 24 -2.32 10.78 12.44
CA VAL A 24 -1.16 11.06 13.31
C VAL A 24 -0.21 12.09 12.68
N ARG A 25 -0.04 12.12 11.35
CA ARG A 25 0.71 13.17 10.63
C ARG A 25 0.17 14.58 10.88
N THR A 26 -1.11 14.74 11.22
CA THR A 26 -1.67 16.07 11.60
C THR A 26 -1.26 16.52 13.01
N ARG A 27 -0.85 15.58 13.88
CA ARG A 27 -0.59 15.80 15.31
C ARG A 27 0.88 15.68 15.70
N ARG A 28 1.76 15.31 14.77
CA ARG A 28 3.20 15.03 14.97
C ARG A 28 3.98 15.43 13.71
N ASP A 29 5.21 15.90 13.86
CA ASP A 29 6.14 16.02 12.72
C ASP A 29 6.49 14.62 12.19
N LEU A 30 5.76 14.19 11.16
CA LEU A 30 5.84 12.85 10.60
C LEU A 30 5.70 12.91 9.08
N ARG A 31 6.72 12.42 8.37
CA ARG A 31 6.69 12.22 6.91
C ARG A 31 6.49 10.74 6.60
N ILE A 32 5.52 10.44 5.74
CA ILE A 32 5.19 9.08 5.33
C ILE A 32 5.80 8.84 3.94
N ARG A 33 6.67 7.84 3.82
CA ARG A 33 7.08 7.32 2.52
C ARG A 33 6.24 6.08 2.21
N TRP A 34 5.33 6.24 1.26
CA TRP A 34 4.44 5.20 0.75
C TRP A 34 5.24 4.22 -0.11
N ARG A 35 5.16 2.93 0.20
CA ARG A 35 5.92 1.88 -0.49
C ARG A 35 4.95 0.79 -0.96
N PRO A 36 4.67 0.71 -2.27
CA PRO A 36 3.88 -0.38 -2.84
C PRO A 36 4.47 -1.75 -2.46
N PHE A 37 3.63 -2.67 -2.01
CA PHE A 37 3.96 -4.05 -1.67
C PHE A 37 2.78 -4.93 -2.06
N SER A 38 3.04 -6.14 -2.59
CA SER A 38 1.97 -7.01 -3.09
C SER A 38 1.76 -8.24 -2.20
N LEU A 39 0.52 -8.40 -1.71
CA LEU A 39 0.04 -9.64 -1.11
C LEU A 39 -0.02 -10.78 -2.13
N LYS A 40 -0.23 -10.50 -3.42
CA LYS A 40 -0.19 -11.55 -4.44
C LYS A 40 1.21 -12.17 -4.54
N ILE A 41 2.24 -11.33 -4.67
CA ILE A 41 3.64 -11.78 -4.78
C ILE A 41 4.09 -12.43 -3.46
N LYS A 42 3.84 -11.80 -2.31
CA LYS A 42 4.24 -12.34 -0.99
C LYS A 42 3.60 -13.70 -0.64
N ASN A 43 2.52 -14.09 -1.32
CA ASN A 43 1.84 -15.37 -1.10
C ASN A 43 1.90 -16.28 -2.33
N GLU A 44 2.84 -16.09 -3.26
CA GLU A 44 2.91 -16.89 -4.49
C GLU A 44 3.16 -18.38 -4.24
N ASP A 45 3.93 -18.72 -3.20
CA ASP A 45 4.20 -20.10 -2.75
C ASP A 45 3.20 -20.61 -1.68
N VAL A 46 2.10 -19.90 -1.45
CA VAL A 46 1.10 -20.27 -0.42
C VAL A 46 -0.21 -20.67 -1.10
N ASP A 47 -0.87 -21.72 -0.62
CA ASP A 47 -2.23 -22.05 -1.08
C ASP A 47 -3.24 -21.00 -0.58
N VAL A 48 -3.44 -19.97 -1.41
CA VAL A 48 -4.39 -18.89 -1.14
C VAL A 48 -5.80 -19.32 -1.56
N PRO A 49 -6.79 -19.30 -0.64
CA PRO A 49 -8.17 -19.66 -0.95
C PRO A 49 -8.74 -18.87 -2.14
N GLU A 50 -9.42 -19.57 -3.05
CA GLU A 50 -9.94 -19.05 -4.33
C GLU A 50 -10.61 -17.67 -4.21
N ARG A 51 -11.44 -17.48 -3.18
CA ARG A 51 -12.16 -16.23 -2.87
C ARG A 51 -11.28 -14.98 -2.79
N PHE A 52 -9.98 -15.12 -2.56
CA PHE A 52 -9.03 -14.01 -2.48
C PHE A 52 -8.26 -13.77 -3.78
N ARG A 53 -8.23 -14.71 -4.73
CA ARG A 53 -7.41 -14.61 -5.96
C ARG A 53 -7.80 -13.42 -6.83
N ALA A 54 -9.09 -13.22 -7.06
CA ALA A 54 -9.60 -12.05 -7.81
C ALA A 54 -9.25 -10.71 -7.15
N SER A 55 -9.24 -10.66 -5.80
CA SER A 55 -8.80 -9.47 -5.06
C SER A 55 -7.30 -9.26 -5.20
N ALA A 56 -6.48 -10.29 -4.98
CA ALA A 56 -5.03 -10.23 -5.11
C ALA A 56 -4.57 -9.79 -6.52
N ASP A 57 -5.29 -10.23 -7.56
CA ASP A 57 -5.09 -9.78 -8.95
C ASP A 57 -5.38 -8.29 -9.14
N LEU A 58 -6.49 -7.81 -8.58
CA LEU A 58 -6.85 -6.39 -8.60
C LEU A 58 -5.82 -5.55 -7.82
N GLY A 59 -5.36 -6.04 -6.66
CA GLY A 59 -4.31 -5.44 -5.85
C GLY A 59 -3.01 -5.25 -6.64
N LEU A 60 -2.53 -6.30 -7.31
CA LEU A 60 -1.34 -6.23 -8.16
C LEU A 60 -1.51 -5.23 -9.32
N ARG A 61 -2.70 -5.13 -9.92
CA ARG A 61 -2.99 -4.13 -10.98
C ARG A 61 -2.97 -2.70 -10.42
N ALA A 62 -3.59 -2.46 -9.28
CA ALA A 62 -3.60 -1.16 -8.62
C ALA A 62 -2.19 -0.73 -8.18
N LEU A 63 -1.39 -1.66 -7.66
CA LEU A 63 0.00 -1.40 -7.26
C LEU A 63 0.90 -0.97 -8.44
N ARG A 64 0.64 -1.44 -9.67
CA ARG A 64 1.34 -0.94 -10.87
C ARG A 64 1.06 0.55 -11.12
N VAL A 65 -0.17 1.00 -10.86
CA VAL A 65 -0.53 2.42 -10.93
C VAL A 65 0.16 3.20 -9.80
N SER A 66 0.21 2.65 -8.58
CA SER A 66 0.95 3.27 -7.46
C SER A 66 2.45 3.41 -7.74
N VAL A 67 3.08 2.44 -8.43
CA VAL A 67 4.48 2.55 -8.86
C VAL A 67 4.63 3.63 -9.93
N ALA A 68 3.78 3.65 -10.97
CA ALA A 68 3.83 4.70 -12.00
C ALA A 68 3.63 6.12 -11.43
N LEU A 69 2.76 6.28 -10.42
CA LEU A 69 2.61 7.54 -9.68
C LEU A 69 3.89 7.90 -8.89
N ALA A 70 4.55 6.92 -8.28
CA ALA A 70 5.81 7.13 -7.57
C ALA A 70 6.95 7.55 -8.52
N ASP A 71 7.01 6.96 -9.70
CA ASP A 71 8.03 7.28 -10.72
C ASP A 71 7.79 8.69 -11.32
N ALA A 72 6.53 9.08 -11.54
CA ALA A 72 6.17 10.37 -12.13
C ALA A 72 6.15 11.54 -11.14
N GLY A 73 5.73 11.32 -9.89
CA GLY A 73 5.47 12.37 -8.90
C GLY A 73 6.09 12.14 -7.52
N GLY A 74 6.92 11.10 -7.37
CA GLY A 74 7.51 10.74 -6.09
C GLY A 74 6.50 10.17 -5.08
N SER A 75 6.95 9.93 -3.85
CA SER A 75 6.15 9.21 -2.87
C SER A 75 4.88 9.93 -2.41
N GLU A 76 4.82 11.27 -2.41
CA GLU A 76 3.60 11.98 -1.99
C GLU A 76 2.46 11.79 -3.01
N ALA A 77 2.76 11.64 -4.32
CA ALA A 77 1.76 11.38 -5.36
C ALA A 77 1.03 10.03 -5.21
N VAL A 78 1.59 9.10 -4.41
CA VAL A 78 0.98 7.80 -4.07
C VAL A 78 0.00 7.92 -2.89
N GLY A 79 0.19 8.91 -2.03
CA GLY A 79 -0.61 9.12 -0.81
C GLY A 79 -1.40 10.42 -0.78
N ALA A 80 -1.62 11.01 -1.97
CA ALA A 80 -2.44 12.20 -2.18
C ALA A 80 -3.95 11.92 -2.01
#